data_AF-A0A1A8R3L7-F1
#
_entry.id   AF-A0A1A8R3L7-F1
#
_cell.length_a   1.000
_cell.length_b   1.000
_cell.length_c   1.000
_cell.angle_alpha   90.00
_cell.angle_beta   90.00
_cell.angle_gamma   90.00
#
_symmetry.space_group_name_H-M   'P 1'
#
loop_
_entity.id
_entity.type
_entity.pdbx_description
1 polymer ?
#
loop_
_entity_poly.entity_id
_entity_poly.type
_entity_poly.pdbx_seq_one_letter_code
_entity_poly.pdbx_strand_id
1 'polypeptide(L)'
;IETEGSNLSGVSAKCVWDDLSRPPDDEEDSRSICIGSQPRRLSNKDTEQIRETLRKGLEFNSKTALPPISSQKQNHERSQSRKDSLESESSAAIIPHELVRTRQLESVHLKFNQESGTLLPLCLRGRLLHGRHFTYKSINGDTAITFVSTGVEGAFATEENPYAAHGPWLQILLTEEFVEQMLGDLQELNTREETKLPKEYSWPEKKLKISVLPDSVFDNPLQ
;
A
#
# COMPACT_ATOMS: atom_id res chain seq x y z
N ILE A 1 5.43 -26.22 -19.57
CA ILE A 1 5.27 -24.78 -19.28
C ILE A 1 5.33 -23.92 -20.53
N GLU A 2 6.18 -24.25 -21.52
CA GLU A 2 6.34 -23.46 -22.74
C GLU A 2 5.07 -23.42 -23.60
N THR A 3 4.31 -24.51 -23.69
CA THR A 3 3.10 -24.59 -24.52
C THR A 3 1.82 -24.14 -23.81
N GLU A 4 1.60 -24.54 -22.56
CA GLU A 4 0.32 -24.34 -21.84
C GLU A 4 0.40 -23.34 -20.67
N GLY A 5 1.61 -22.89 -20.33
CA GLY A 5 1.87 -22.05 -19.18
C GLY A 5 1.81 -22.80 -17.85
N SER A 6 1.54 -22.05 -16.79
CA SER A 6 1.36 -22.51 -15.41
C SER A 6 -0.03 -22.12 -14.90
N ASN A 7 -0.64 -23.02 -14.13
CA ASN A 7 -1.91 -22.78 -13.45
C ASN A 7 -1.72 -22.11 -12.07
N LEU A 8 -0.48 -22.00 -11.59
CA LEU A 8 -0.17 -21.31 -10.34
C LEU A 8 -0.36 -19.81 -10.52
N SER A 9 -1.37 -19.22 -9.88
CA SER A 9 -1.69 -17.79 -9.98
C SER A 9 -0.94 -16.90 -8.99
N GLY A 10 -0.28 -17.50 -7.99
CA GLY A 10 0.48 -16.78 -7.00
C GLY A 10 1.00 -17.66 -5.88
N VAL A 11 1.80 -17.09 -5.01
CA VAL A 11 2.40 -17.75 -3.85
C VAL A 11 2.46 -16.83 -2.65
N SER A 12 2.44 -17.43 -1.46
CA SER A 12 2.91 -16.77 -0.25
C SER A 12 4.44 -16.78 -0.25
N ALA A 13 5.05 -15.62 0.00
CA ALA A 13 6.50 -15.42 -0.15
C ALA A 13 7.05 -14.43 0.88
N LYS A 14 8.37 -14.48 1.12
CA LYS A 14 9.09 -13.39 1.75
C LYS A 14 9.45 -12.37 0.68
N CYS A 15 8.64 -11.32 0.56
CA CYS A 15 8.83 -10.27 -0.43
C CYS A 15 8.37 -8.90 0.09
N VAL A 16 9.00 -7.85 -0.41
CA VAL A 16 8.65 -6.44 -0.17
C VAL A 16 8.97 -5.62 -1.42
N TRP A 17 8.40 -4.42 -1.52
CA TRP A 17 8.72 -3.47 -2.58
C TRP A 17 8.92 -2.07 -2.00
N ASP A 18 9.80 -1.29 -2.62
CA ASP A 18 10.05 0.11 -2.28
C ASP A 18 9.76 1.03 -3.47
N ASP A 19 9.25 2.22 -3.18
CA ASP A 19 9.11 3.32 -4.13
C ASP A 19 10.42 4.10 -4.20
N LEU A 20 11.19 3.90 -5.29
CA LEU A 20 12.47 4.58 -5.49
C LEU A 20 12.31 6.02 -6.03
N SER A 21 11.08 6.45 -6.34
CA SER A 21 10.83 7.81 -6.83
C SER A 21 10.87 8.87 -5.74
N ARG A 22 10.75 8.46 -4.48
CA ARG A 22 10.80 9.36 -3.32
C ARG A 22 12.19 9.32 -2.68
N PRO A 23 12.79 10.49 -2.38
CA PRO A 23 13.97 10.52 -1.53
C PRO A 23 13.63 9.96 -0.13
N PRO A 24 14.58 9.29 0.55
CA PRO A 24 14.37 8.65 1.84
C PRO A 24 13.99 9.62 2.98
N ASP A 25 14.06 10.93 2.75
CA ASP A 25 13.72 11.95 3.74
C ASP A 25 12.19 12.16 3.91
N ASP A 26 11.36 11.54 3.06
CA ASP A 26 9.88 11.63 3.12
C ASP A 26 9.20 10.38 3.73
N GLU A 27 9.96 9.50 4.39
CA GLU A 27 9.47 8.25 5.01
C GLU A 27 8.52 8.48 6.21
N GLU A 28 8.48 9.69 6.78
CA GLU A 28 7.51 10.04 7.85
C GLU A 28 6.07 10.24 7.31
N ASP A 29 5.93 10.49 6.00
CA ASP A 29 4.62 10.79 5.38
C ASP A 29 3.94 9.53 4.79
N SER A 30 4.69 8.44 4.60
CA SER A 30 4.14 7.18 4.05
C SER A 30 3.59 6.22 5.12
N ARG A 31 3.80 6.52 6.40
CA ARG A 31 3.09 5.90 7.55
C ARG A 31 2.02 6.81 8.16
N SER A 32 1.74 7.97 7.55
CA SER A 32 0.72 8.89 8.05
C SER A 32 -0.28 9.26 6.95
N ILE A 33 -1.32 8.44 6.79
CA ILE A 33 -2.59 9.01 6.35
C ILE A 33 -3.09 9.91 7.48
N CYS A 34 -2.75 11.20 7.36
CA CYS A 34 -3.57 12.33 7.79
C CYS A 34 -4.23 12.21 9.18
N ILE A 35 -3.47 11.88 10.23
CA ILE A 35 -3.83 12.23 11.62
C ILE A 35 -2.68 13.05 12.21
N GLY A 36 -2.27 14.06 11.46
CA GLY A 36 -1.54 15.22 11.96
C GLY A 36 -2.47 16.40 11.86
N SER A 37 -3.16 16.72 12.95
CA SER A 37 -3.82 18.00 13.17
C SER A 37 -2.79 19.14 13.14
N GLN A 38 -2.24 19.46 11.99
CA GLN A 38 -1.77 20.82 11.71
C GLN A 38 -2.91 21.47 10.95
N PRO A 39 -3.82 22.20 11.61
CA PRO A 39 -4.66 23.12 10.86
C PRO A 39 -3.70 23.97 10.04
N ARG A 40 -3.92 24.05 8.71
CA ARG A 40 -3.28 25.07 7.86
C ARG A 40 -3.22 26.34 8.71
N ARG A 41 -2.02 26.87 9.00
CA ARG A 41 -1.87 28.07 9.83
C ARG A 41 -2.67 29.17 9.14
N LEU A 42 -3.92 29.34 9.58
CA LEU A 42 -4.81 30.37 9.11
C LEU A 42 -4.13 31.68 9.44
N SER A 43 -4.05 32.58 8.47
CA SER A 43 -3.55 33.92 8.74
C SER A 43 -4.43 34.56 9.82
N ASN A 44 -3.86 35.48 10.60
CA ASN A 44 -4.64 36.26 11.57
C ASN A 44 -5.85 36.93 10.87
N LYS A 45 -5.71 37.29 9.58
CA LYS A 45 -6.81 37.81 8.76
C LYS A 45 -7.91 36.78 8.49
N ASP A 46 -7.54 35.55 8.11
CA ASP A 46 -8.51 34.49 7.82
C ASP A 46 -9.30 34.11 9.08
N THR A 47 -8.61 34.10 10.23
CA THR A 47 -9.22 33.78 11.52
C THR A 47 -10.23 34.86 11.95
N GLU A 48 -9.96 36.14 11.70
CA GLU A 48 -10.94 37.22 11.95
C GLU A 48 -12.15 37.13 11.01
N GLN A 49 -11.90 36.86 9.73
CA GLN A 49 -12.97 36.79 8.71
C GLN A 49 -13.94 35.62 8.98
N ILE A 50 -13.40 34.47 9.41
CA ILE A 50 -14.19 33.32 9.85
C ILE A 50 -15.00 33.67 11.12
N ARG A 51 -14.37 34.33 12.11
CA ARG A 51 -15.05 34.76 13.34
C ARG A 51 -16.20 35.74 13.07
N GLU A 52 -15.99 36.71 12.19
CA GLU A 52 -17.02 37.69 11.84
C GLU A 52 -18.18 37.03 11.09
N THR A 53 -17.89 36.12 10.16
CA THR A 53 -18.92 35.39 9.40
C THR A 53 -19.78 34.51 10.29
N LEU A 54 -19.16 33.79 11.25
CA LEU A 54 -19.88 32.96 12.21
C LEU A 54 -20.72 33.79 13.19
N ARG A 55 -20.19 34.93 13.67
CA ARG A 55 -20.96 35.86 14.50
C ARG A 55 -22.18 36.39 13.75
N LYS A 56 -22.00 36.86 12.51
CA LYS A 56 -23.11 37.29 11.65
C LYS A 56 -24.14 36.16 11.46
N GLY A 57 -23.70 34.94 11.17
CA GLY A 57 -24.59 33.78 10.99
C GLY A 57 -25.40 33.40 12.24
N LEU A 58 -24.81 33.55 13.44
CA LEU A 58 -25.48 33.26 14.72
C LEU A 58 -26.41 34.38 15.18
N GLU A 59 -26.14 35.63 14.80
CA GLU A 59 -27.00 36.78 15.14
C GLU A 59 -28.35 36.78 14.38
N PHE A 60 -28.42 36.12 13.22
CA PHE A 60 -29.66 36.02 12.43
C PHE A 60 -30.61 34.90 12.88
N ASN A 61 -30.20 33.96 13.74
CA ASN A 61 -31.05 32.86 14.19
C ASN A 61 -31.53 33.06 15.64
N SER A 62 -32.27 34.15 15.86
CA SER A 62 -32.88 34.49 17.15
C SER A 62 -34.38 34.21 17.20
N LYS A 63 -34.86 33.05 16.71
CA LYS A 63 -36.22 32.50 16.95
C LYS A 63 -36.13 30.97 16.79
N THR A 64 -36.49 30.06 17.70
CA THR A 64 -37.43 30.07 18.84
C THR A 64 -36.99 28.90 19.73
N ALA A 65 -36.88 29.11 21.05
CA ALA A 65 -36.55 28.04 22.00
C ALA A 65 -37.66 26.97 22.02
N LEU A 66 -37.28 25.70 21.93
CA LEU A 66 -38.19 24.56 22.10
C LEU A 66 -38.66 24.47 23.56
N PRO A 67 -39.92 24.09 23.83
CA PRO A 67 -40.46 24.03 25.18
C PRO A 67 -39.79 22.93 26.03
N PRO A 68 -39.74 23.09 27.36
CA PRO A 68 -39.14 22.13 28.27
C PRO A 68 -39.99 20.86 28.38
N ILE A 69 -39.36 19.69 28.23
CA ILE A 69 -39.99 18.39 28.46
C ILE A 69 -40.24 18.21 29.96
N SER A 70 -41.51 18.08 30.33
CA SER A 70 -41.96 17.85 31.71
C SER A 70 -41.43 16.53 32.26
N SER A 71 -40.79 16.60 33.41
CA SER A 71 -40.29 15.49 34.21
C SER A 71 -41.43 14.78 34.94
N GLN A 72 -41.72 13.54 34.55
CA GLN A 72 -42.54 12.63 35.33
C GLN A 72 -41.66 11.57 35.99
N LYS A 73 -41.71 11.58 37.32
CA LYS A 73 -40.89 10.82 38.27
C LYS A 73 -41.13 9.31 38.20
N GLN A 74 -40.06 8.51 38.22
CA GLN A 74 -39.99 7.29 39.04
C GLN A 74 -38.60 7.14 39.69
N ASN A 75 -38.63 6.68 40.94
CA ASN A 75 -37.56 6.56 41.95
C ASN A 75 -36.36 5.72 41.48
N HIS A 76 -35.10 6.15 41.70
CA HIS A 76 -34.28 5.92 42.90
C HIS A 76 -33.96 4.44 43.21
N GLU A 77 -32.80 3.98 42.76
CA GLU A 77 -31.74 3.54 43.69
C GLU A 77 -30.33 3.88 43.16
N ARG A 78 -29.53 4.38 44.09
CA ARG A 78 -28.11 4.82 44.04
C ARG A 78 -27.25 3.53 44.03
N SER A 79 -26.00 3.40 43.61
CA SER A 79 -24.84 4.28 43.39
C SER A 79 -23.75 3.36 42.80
N GLN A 80 -22.91 3.85 41.88
CA GLN A 80 -21.45 3.84 42.02
C GLN A 80 -20.80 4.32 40.72
N SER A 81 -20.23 5.51 40.83
CA SER A 81 -19.14 6.04 40.02
C SER A 81 -18.14 4.95 39.63
N ARG A 82 -18.05 4.65 38.33
CA ARG A 82 -16.78 4.34 37.67
C ARG A 82 -16.67 5.17 36.41
N LYS A 83 -15.78 6.14 36.56
CA LYS A 83 -15.23 6.99 35.52
C LYS A 83 -14.21 6.12 34.80
N ASP A 84 -14.65 5.32 33.83
CA ASP A 84 -13.70 4.62 32.97
C ASP A 84 -13.22 5.62 31.93
N SER A 85 -12.07 6.18 32.30
CA SER A 85 -11.13 6.89 31.47
C SER A 85 -10.88 6.06 30.22
N LEU A 86 -11.36 6.51 29.06
CA LEU A 86 -10.84 6.03 27.78
C LEU A 86 -9.46 6.67 27.58
N GLU A 87 -8.49 6.22 28.37
CA GLU A 87 -7.08 6.43 28.06
C GLU A 87 -6.74 5.53 26.88
N SER A 88 -6.66 6.15 25.71
CA SER A 88 -5.54 6.04 24.78
C SER A 88 -4.78 4.70 24.81
N GLU A 89 -5.28 3.70 24.10
CA GLU A 89 -4.39 2.80 23.37
C GLU A 89 -4.60 3.09 21.89
N SER A 90 -3.51 3.50 21.24
CA SER A 90 -3.37 3.78 19.83
C SER A 90 -4.04 2.70 18.99
N SER A 91 -5.31 2.93 18.67
CA SER A 91 -6.00 2.21 17.61
C SER A 91 -5.33 2.72 16.33
N ALA A 92 -4.35 1.97 15.83
CA ALA A 92 -3.99 2.05 14.43
C ALA A 92 -5.30 1.89 13.67
N ALA A 93 -5.87 3.01 13.22
CA ALA A 93 -7.14 3.00 12.53
C ALA A 93 -6.92 2.10 11.32
N ILE A 94 -7.58 0.94 11.29
CA ILE A 94 -7.59 0.08 10.12
C ILE A 94 -8.34 0.89 9.07
N ILE A 95 -7.58 1.60 8.23
CA ILE A 95 -8.15 2.39 7.14
C ILE A 95 -8.74 1.36 6.17
N PRO A 96 -10.06 1.40 5.91
CA PRO A 96 -10.65 0.49 4.95
C PRO A 96 -9.95 0.67 3.60
N HIS A 97 -9.51 -0.43 2.99
CA HIS A 97 -8.84 -0.41 1.68
C HIS A 97 -9.63 0.40 0.62
N GLU A 98 -10.96 0.47 0.74
CA GLU A 98 -11.83 1.24 -0.15
C GLU A 98 -11.55 2.75 -0.19
N LEU A 99 -10.89 3.33 0.82
CA LEU A 99 -10.52 4.75 0.85
C LEU A 99 -9.13 5.03 0.26
N VAL A 100 -8.34 4.01 -0.05
CA VAL A 100 -6.97 4.20 -0.52
C VAL A 100 -6.98 4.50 -2.01
N ARG A 101 -6.47 5.67 -2.40
CA ARG A 101 -6.36 6.01 -3.82
C ARG A 101 -5.19 5.25 -4.45
N THR A 102 -5.37 4.74 -5.67
CA THR A 102 -4.27 4.18 -6.46
C THR A 102 -3.23 5.26 -6.74
N ARG A 103 -1.97 4.98 -6.41
CA ARG A 103 -0.80 5.83 -6.66
C ARG A 103 -0.04 5.27 -7.86
N GLN A 104 0.38 6.14 -8.76
CA GLN A 104 1.30 5.81 -9.85
C GLN A 104 2.73 6.00 -9.33
N LEU A 105 3.60 5.04 -9.64
CA LEU A 105 5.00 5.03 -9.20
C LEU A 105 5.90 5.21 -10.41
N GLU A 106 6.95 6.00 -10.26
CA GLU A 106 7.90 6.21 -11.36
C GLU A 106 9.01 5.16 -11.37
N SER A 107 9.41 4.65 -10.20
CA SER A 107 10.51 3.72 -10.04
C SER A 107 10.25 2.77 -8.88
N VAL A 108 10.54 1.48 -9.05
CA VAL A 108 10.23 0.43 -8.06
C VAL A 108 11.40 -0.52 -7.83
N HIS A 109 11.62 -0.88 -6.57
CA HIS A 109 12.57 -1.93 -6.17
C HIS A 109 11.81 -3.10 -5.56
N LEU A 110 11.85 -4.27 -6.20
CA LEU A 110 11.30 -5.50 -5.65
C LEU A 110 12.37 -6.29 -4.93
N LYS A 111 12.03 -6.81 -3.76
CA LYS A 111 12.92 -7.62 -2.94
C LYS A 111 12.26 -8.96 -2.67
N PHE A 112 12.96 -10.03 -2.98
CA PHE A 112 12.52 -11.41 -2.78
C PHE A 112 13.57 -12.15 -1.96
N ASN A 113 13.14 -13.12 -1.16
CA ASN A 113 14.09 -14.10 -0.64
C ASN A 113 14.52 -15.09 -1.75
N GLN A 114 15.48 -15.96 -1.44
CA GLN A 114 15.96 -16.97 -2.40
C GLN A 114 14.82 -17.82 -2.97
N GLU A 115 13.97 -18.37 -2.11
CA GLU A 115 12.90 -19.29 -2.53
C GLU A 115 11.92 -18.59 -3.49
N SER A 116 11.44 -17.41 -3.12
CA SER A 116 10.53 -16.65 -3.99
C SER A 116 11.20 -16.11 -5.25
N GLY A 117 12.48 -15.74 -5.19
CA GLY A 117 13.26 -15.31 -6.36
C GLY A 117 13.37 -16.41 -7.42
N THR A 118 13.50 -17.68 -7.04
CA THR A 118 13.55 -18.81 -7.99
C THR A 118 12.24 -19.03 -8.75
N LEU A 119 11.14 -18.42 -8.31
CA LEU A 119 9.84 -18.47 -9.01
C LEU A 119 9.66 -17.34 -10.04
N LEU A 120 10.57 -16.37 -10.13
CA LEU A 120 10.50 -15.30 -11.13
C LEU A 120 10.45 -15.85 -12.57
N PRO A 121 11.29 -16.83 -12.97
CA PRO A 121 11.17 -17.43 -14.30
C PRO A 121 9.82 -18.12 -14.55
N LEU A 122 9.24 -18.77 -13.53
CA LEU A 122 7.90 -19.38 -13.62
C LEU A 122 6.81 -18.32 -13.81
N CYS A 123 6.87 -17.23 -13.02
CA CYS A 123 5.98 -16.09 -13.12
C CYS A 123 6.03 -15.50 -14.53
N LEU A 124 7.22 -15.18 -15.03
CA LEU A 124 7.43 -14.57 -16.34
C LEU A 124 7.02 -15.50 -17.49
N ARG A 125 7.66 -16.68 -17.59
CA ARG A 125 7.47 -17.60 -18.72
C ARG A 125 6.16 -18.36 -18.64
N GLY A 126 5.75 -18.79 -17.45
CA GLY A 126 4.57 -19.62 -17.25
C GLY A 126 3.27 -18.85 -17.14
N ARG A 127 3.31 -17.54 -16.87
CA ARG A 127 2.10 -16.74 -16.66
C ARG A 127 2.05 -15.54 -17.58
N LEU A 128 3.03 -14.65 -17.51
CA LEU A 128 2.96 -13.39 -18.25
C LEU A 128 3.00 -13.60 -19.76
N LEU A 129 3.90 -14.46 -20.27
CA LEU A 129 3.90 -14.84 -21.70
C LEU A 129 2.63 -15.58 -22.15
N HIS A 130 1.79 -16.01 -21.21
CA HIS A 130 0.50 -16.66 -21.48
C HIS A 130 -0.69 -15.74 -21.27
N GLY A 131 -0.47 -14.42 -21.14
CA GLY A 131 -1.54 -13.44 -20.94
C GLY A 131 -2.19 -13.50 -19.56
N ARG A 132 -1.46 -13.98 -18.54
CA ARG A 132 -1.97 -14.18 -17.17
C ARG A 132 -1.19 -13.34 -16.16
N HIS A 133 -1.80 -13.08 -15.00
CA HIS A 133 -1.14 -12.44 -13.87
C HIS A 133 -0.46 -13.45 -12.93
N PHE A 134 0.44 -12.98 -12.09
CA PHE A 134 0.99 -13.75 -10.98
C PHE A 134 1.22 -12.88 -9.74
N THR A 135 0.80 -13.35 -8.57
CA THR A 135 0.86 -12.58 -7.32
C THR A 135 1.79 -13.21 -6.29
N TYR A 136 2.75 -12.45 -5.78
CA TYR A 136 3.47 -12.74 -4.55
C TYR A 136 2.78 -12.02 -3.39
N LYS A 137 2.33 -12.76 -2.38
CA LYS A 137 1.76 -12.20 -1.15
C LYS A 137 2.77 -12.38 -0.01
N SER A 138 3.13 -11.29 0.65
CA SER A 138 4.07 -11.34 1.77
C SER A 138 3.52 -12.20 2.90
N ILE A 139 4.38 -13.02 3.53
CA ILE A 139 4.05 -13.76 4.75
C ILE A 139 4.28 -12.92 6.03
N ASN A 140 5.06 -11.84 5.93
CA ASN A 140 5.45 -10.99 7.06
C ASN A 140 4.58 -9.73 7.20
N GLY A 141 3.61 -9.50 6.30
CA GLY A 141 2.79 -8.30 6.30
C GLY A 141 1.62 -8.36 5.32
N ASP A 142 1.05 -7.19 5.01
CA ASP A 142 -0.07 -7.00 4.08
C ASP A 142 0.36 -6.69 2.63
N THR A 143 1.68 -6.58 2.40
CA THR A 143 2.28 -6.35 1.08
C THR A 143 1.95 -7.45 0.08
N ALA A 144 1.57 -7.04 -1.14
CA ALA A 144 1.41 -7.93 -2.28
C ALA A 144 2.02 -7.31 -3.55
N ILE A 145 2.68 -8.13 -4.37
CA ILE A 145 3.25 -7.73 -5.66
C ILE A 145 2.59 -8.58 -6.74
N THR A 146 1.89 -7.95 -7.68
CA THR A 146 1.21 -8.65 -8.78
C THR A 146 1.81 -8.22 -10.11
N PHE A 147 2.43 -9.17 -10.81
CA PHE A 147 2.84 -9.00 -12.19
C PHE A 147 1.64 -9.23 -13.09
N VAL A 148 1.38 -8.32 -14.02
CA VAL A 148 0.30 -8.40 -15.01
C VAL A 148 0.86 -8.30 -16.42
N SER A 149 0.35 -9.12 -17.33
CA SER A 149 0.57 -8.96 -18.77
C SER A 149 -0.46 -7.98 -19.35
N THR A 150 -0.20 -7.46 -20.54
CA THR A 150 -1.12 -6.59 -21.30
C THR A 150 -2.52 -7.19 -21.52
N GLY A 151 -2.65 -8.52 -21.58
CA GLY A 151 -3.93 -9.21 -21.74
C GLY A 151 -4.81 -9.34 -20.47
N VAL A 152 -4.35 -8.88 -19.31
CA VAL A 152 -5.12 -8.99 -18.05
C VAL A 152 -6.06 -7.80 -17.91
N GLU A 153 -7.37 -8.07 -17.95
CA GLU A 153 -8.40 -7.06 -17.71
C GLU A 153 -8.53 -6.69 -16.23
N GLY A 154 -8.98 -5.47 -15.95
CA GLY A 154 -9.23 -4.98 -14.59
C GLY A 154 -7.98 -4.63 -13.77
N ALA A 155 -6.79 -4.68 -14.38
CA ALA A 155 -5.58 -4.15 -13.77
C ALA A 155 -5.64 -2.61 -13.65
N PHE A 156 -5.07 -2.07 -12.59
CA PHE A 156 -4.93 -0.63 -12.38
C PHE A 156 -3.53 -0.11 -12.78
N ALA A 157 -2.59 -1.01 -13.07
CA ALA A 157 -1.38 -0.70 -13.85
C ALA A 157 -1.73 -0.69 -15.35
N THR A 158 -1.16 0.28 -16.07
CA THR A 158 -1.44 0.54 -17.51
C THR A 158 -0.13 0.61 -18.28
N GLU A 159 -0.16 0.61 -19.61
CA GLU A 159 1.06 0.75 -20.41
C GLU A 159 1.73 2.12 -20.20
N GLU A 160 0.93 3.18 -20.00
CA GLU A 160 1.43 4.52 -19.68
C GLU A 160 1.97 4.63 -18.26
N ASN A 161 1.37 3.89 -17.32
CA ASN A 161 1.76 3.87 -15.91
C ASN A 161 1.92 2.41 -15.45
N PRO A 162 3.05 1.77 -15.77
CA PRO A 162 3.24 0.33 -15.57
C PRO A 162 3.40 -0.04 -14.10
N TYR A 163 3.73 0.91 -13.23
CA TYR A 163 3.86 0.70 -11.80
C TYR A 163 2.79 1.48 -11.06
N ALA A 164 1.92 0.76 -10.37
CA ALA A 164 0.85 1.37 -9.60
C ALA A 164 0.64 0.62 -8.30
N ALA A 165 0.34 1.33 -7.23
CA ALA A 165 0.09 0.75 -5.91
C ALA A 165 -1.23 1.24 -5.33
N HIS A 166 -2.00 0.31 -4.78
CA HIS A 166 -3.21 0.57 -4.03
C HIS A 166 -2.97 0.13 -2.57
N GLY A 167 -2.53 1.08 -1.74
CA GLY A 167 -2.01 0.78 -0.40
C GLY A 167 -0.75 -0.10 -0.49
N PRO A 168 -0.68 -1.24 0.22
CA PRO A 168 0.47 -2.15 0.21
C PRO A 168 0.48 -3.10 -1.02
N TRP A 169 -0.58 -3.07 -1.84
CA TRP A 169 -0.70 -3.89 -3.04
C TRP A 169 -0.15 -3.17 -4.28
N LEU A 170 0.98 -3.66 -4.80
CA LEU A 170 1.62 -3.21 -6.02
C LEU A 170 1.17 -4.07 -7.22
N GLN A 171 0.85 -3.40 -8.34
CA GLN A 171 0.73 -4.01 -9.66
C GLN A 171 1.83 -3.48 -10.59
N ILE A 172 2.43 -4.42 -11.34
CA ILE A 172 3.46 -4.14 -12.34
C ILE A 172 3.03 -4.74 -13.67
N LEU A 173 2.79 -3.87 -14.66
CA LEU A 173 2.56 -4.28 -16.03
C LEU A 173 3.88 -4.45 -16.77
N LEU A 174 4.08 -5.63 -17.36
CA LEU A 174 5.24 -5.93 -18.21
C LEU A 174 4.76 -6.28 -19.62
N THR A 175 5.40 -5.68 -20.62
CA THR A 175 5.19 -6.03 -22.04
C THR A 175 5.88 -7.36 -22.35
N GLU A 176 5.39 -8.07 -23.36
CA GLU A 176 5.96 -9.36 -23.79
C GLU A 176 7.46 -9.24 -24.11
N GLU A 177 7.85 -8.22 -24.88
CA GLU A 177 9.25 -7.91 -25.20
C GLU A 177 10.12 -7.76 -23.94
N PHE A 178 9.62 -7.04 -22.92
CA PHE A 178 10.38 -6.84 -21.70
C PHE A 178 10.43 -8.11 -20.84
N VAL A 179 9.39 -8.93 -20.84
CA VAL A 179 9.38 -10.24 -20.17
C VAL A 179 10.44 -11.16 -20.75
N GLU A 180 10.61 -11.18 -22.09
CA GLU A 180 11.66 -11.96 -22.74
C GLU A 180 13.06 -11.48 -22.36
N GLN A 181 13.29 -10.16 -22.34
CA GLN A 181 14.55 -9.57 -21.86
C GLN A 181 14.84 -9.99 -20.42
N MET A 182 13.87 -9.83 -19.51
CA MET A 182 14.01 -10.22 -18.11
C MET A 182 14.31 -11.72 -17.95
N LEU A 183 13.71 -12.58 -18.77
CA LEU A 183 13.98 -14.02 -18.74
C LEU A 183 15.42 -14.38 -19.13
N GLY A 184 16.02 -13.61 -20.04
CA GLY A 184 17.44 -13.73 -20.39
C GLY A 184 18.34 -13.36 -19.21
N ASP A 185 18.09 -12.21 -18.60
CA ASP A 185 18.89 -11.70 -17.47
C ASP A 185 18.76 -12.58 -16.21
N LEU A 186 17.58 -13.15 -15.98
CA LEU A 186 17.29 -14.01 -14.83
C LEU A 186 17.66 -15.48 -15.06
N GLN A 187 18.37 -15.83 -16.15
CA GLN A 187 18.72 -17.22 -16.47
C GLN A 187 19.48 -17.92 -15.32
N GLU A 188 20.31 -17.18 -14.59
CA GLU A 188 21.06 -17.70 -13.45
C GLU A 188 20.20 -18.09 -12.24
N LEU A 189 18.93 -17.68 -12.18
CA LEU A 189 18.01 -18.13 -11.13
C LEU A 189 17.41 -19.51 -11.44
N ASN A 190 17.54 -20.00 -12.68
CA ASN A 190 17.12 -21.34 -13.07
C ASN A 190 18.16 -22.42 -12.74
N THR A 191 19.40 -22.04 -12.38
CA THR A 191 20.42 -23.02 -12.02
C THR A 191 20.21 -23.50 -10.58
N ARG A 192 20.31 -24.81 -10.37
CA ARG A 192 20.06 -25.46 -9.08
C ARG A 192 21.23 -25.31 -8.09
N GLU A 193 22.21 -24.50 -8.43
CA GLU A 193 23.39 -24.22 -7.60
C GLU A 193 23.06 -23.13 -6.59
N GLU A 194 23.60 -23.24 -5.36
CA GLU A 194 23.45 -22.20 -4.34
C GLU A 194 24.03 -20.88 -4.84
N THR A 195 23.14 -19.99 -5.27
CA THR A 195 23.52 -18.67 -5.73
C THR A 195 24.00 -17.83 -4.56
N LYS A 196 25.20 -17.24 -4.69
CA LYS A 196 25.69 -16.27 -3.70
C LYS A 196 24.75 -15.05 -3.67
N LEU A 197 24.28 -14.72 -2.46
CA LEU A 197 23.41 -13.56 -2.20
C LEU A 197 24.24 -12.37 -1.68
N PRO A 198 23.81 -11.11 -1.95
CA PRO A 198 22.62 -10.72 -2.71
C PRO A 198 22.83 -10.82 -4.23
N LYS A 199 21.75 -11.09 -4.97
CA LYS A 199 21.71 -10.96 -6.45
C LYS A 199 20.85 -9.76 -6.82
N GLU A 200 21.37 -8.88 -7.66
CA GLU A 200 20.65 -7.68 -8.08
C GLU A 200 20.54 -7.62 -9.60
N TYR A 201 19.34 -7.30 -10.07
CA TYR A 201 18.99 -7.10 -11.46
C TYR A 201 18.39 -5.71 -11.59
N SER A 202 18.85 -4.94 -12.58
CA SER A 202 18.44 -3.55 -12.75
C SER A 202 18.20 -3.27 -14.22
N TRP A 203 17.07 -2.64 -14.50
CA TRP A 203 16.68 -2.14 -15.82
C TRP A 203 16.46 -0.63 -15.69
N PRO A 204 17.52 0.20 -15.72
CA PRO A 204 17.43 1.63 -15.48
C PRO A 204 16.46 2.35 -16.43
N GLU A 205 16.43 1.93 -17.69
CA GLU A 205 15.52 2.43 -18.73
C GLU A 205 14.05 2.13 -18.41
N LYS A 206 13.78 1.08 -17.63
CA LYS A 206 12.46 0.76 -17.11
C LYS A 206 12.24 1.24 -15.68
N LYS A 207 13.25 1.78 -14.99
CA LYS A 207 13.18 2.16 -13.57
C LYS A 207 12.70 1.03 -12.66
N LEU A 208 13.13 -0.19 -12.97
CA LEU A 208 12.81 -1.41 -12.23
C LEU A 208 14.10 -2.03 -11.70
N LYS A 209 14.11 -2.35 -10.40
CA LYS A 209 15.17 -3.14 -9.76
C LYS A 209 14.55 -4.37 -9.10
N ILE A 210 15.22 -5.51 -9.20
CA ILE A 210 14.90 -6.73 -8.47
C ILE A 210 16.13 -7.17 -7.68
N SER A 211 15.99 -7.39 -6.37
CA SER A 211 17.03 -8.01 -5.55
C SER A 211 16.53 -9.30 -4.93
N VAL A 212 17.34 -10.36 -5.07
CA VAL A 212 17.19 -11.60 -4.31
C VAL A 212 18.13 -11.50 -3.10
N LEU A 213 17.57 -11.60 -1.90
CA LEU A 213 18.22 -11.30 -0.63
C LEU A 213 18.16 -12.49 0.34
N PRO A 214 19.05 -12.56 1.35
CA PRO A 214 18.96 -13.56 2.41
C PRO A 214 17.68 -13.39 3.25
N ASP A 215 17.16 -14.50 3.78
CA ASP A 215 15.96 -14.54 4.63
C ASP A 215 16.03 -13.59 5.83
N SER A 216 17.22 -13.38 6.40
CA SER A 216 17.45 -12.49 7.54
C SER A 216 17.01 -11.04 7.31
N VAL A 217 16.90 -10.60 6.05
CA VAL A 217 16.39 -9.27 5.69
C VAL A 217 14.88 -9.17 5.93
N PHE A 218 14.15 -10.26 5.78
CA PHE A 218 12.68 -10.31 5.89
C PHE A 218 12.20 -10.74 7.28
N ASP A 219 13.07 -11.40 8.07
CA ASP A 219 12.72 -11.94 9.38
C ASP A 219 12.69 -10.87 10.50
N ASN A 220 13.03 -9.61 10.20
CA ASN A 220 12.99 -8.53 11.17
C ASN A 220 11.64 -7.78 11.12
N PRO A 221 10.73 -7.98 12.10
CA PRO A 221 9.41 -7.35 12.11
C PRO A 221 9.41 -5.86 12.49
N LEU A 222 10.59 -5.22 12.58
CA LEU A 222 10.76 -3.84 13.07
C LEU A 222 11.22 -2.85 11.99
N GLN A 223 11.19 -3.23 10.70
CA GLN A 223 11.40 -2.27 9.59
C GLN A 223 10.10 -1.61 9.15
#